data_AF-A0A2W7CSW3-F1
#
_entry.id   AF-A0A2W7CSW3-F1
#
_cell.length_a   1.000
_cell.length_b   1.000
_cell.length_c   1.000
_cell.angle_alpha   90.00
_cell.angle_beta   90.00
_cell.angle_gamma   90.00
#
_symmetry.space_group_name_H-M   'P 1'
#
loop_
_entity.id
_entity.type
_entity.pdbx_description
1 polymer ?
#
loop_
_entity_poly.entity_id
_entity_poly.type
_entity_poly.pdbx_seq_one_letter_code
_entity_poly.pdbx_strand_id
1 'polypeptide(L)'
;MKPIAIAIPLLFLVVQAQAQERRDIAGLSCAEVQALLKQDGTTVIRYRSIFNLSLTRYDLYVSGQKQCGPGEVATGAGVPTTDTDYCPVHKCIASNLFVAR
;
A
#
# COMPACT_ATOMS: atom_id res chain seq x y z
N MET A 1 22.91 4.94 -57.31
CA MET A 1 22.68 4.30 -55.99
C MET A 1 21.77 5.22 -55.19
N LYS A 2 20.57 4.78 -54.81
CA LYS A 2 19.51 5.64 -54.25
C LYS A 2 19.28 5.22 -52.80
N PRO A 3 19.57 6.05 -51.78
CA PRO A 3 19.46 5.62 -50.39
C PRO A 3 17.99 5.58 -49.97
N ILE A 4 17.50 4.38 -49.66
CA ILE A 4 16.18 4.17 -49.07
C ILE A 4 16.32 4.45 -47.58
N ALA A 5 15.76 5.56 -47.12
CA ALA A 5 15.69 5.92 -45.71
C ALA A 5 14.59 5.07 -45.05
N ILE A 6 14.99 4.16 -44.14
CA ILE A 6 14.07 3.37 -43.33
C ILE A 6 13.77 4.17 -42.06
N ALA A 7 12.55 4.67 -41.94
CA ALA A 7 12.07 5.30 -40.72
C ALA A 7 11.64 4.20 -39.72
N ILE A 8 12.36 4.09 -38.60
CA ILE A 8 12.01 3.19 -37.50
C ILE A 8 11.05 3.95 -36.57
N PRO A 9 9.78 3.53 -36.41
CA PRO A 9 8.89 4.15 -35.46
C PRO A 9 9.32 3.77 -34.02
N LEU A 10 9.69 4.77 -33.21
CA LEU A 10 9.87 4.58 -31.77
C LEU A 10 8.50 4.34 -31.12
N LEU A 11 8.26 3.11 -30.66
CA LEU A 11 7.12 2.79 -29.81
C LEU A 11 7.44 3.20 -28.36
N PHE A 12 6.80 4.26 -27.88
CA PHE A 12 6.88 4.66 -26.47
C PHE A 12 5.97 3.74 -25.64
N LEU A 13 6.58 2.96 -24.74
CA LEU A 13 5.84 2.23 -23.70
C LEU A 13 5.38 3.23 -22.64
N VAL A 14 4.09 3.58 -22.66
CA VAL A 14 3.47 4.40 -21.62
C VAL A 14 3.33 3.53 -20.38
N VAL A 15 4.23 3.72 -19.40
CA VAL A 15 4.08 3.14 -18.07
C VAL A 15 3.11 4.04 -17.31
N GLN A 16 1.89 3.56 -17.10
CA GLN A 16 0.91 4.25 -16.28
C GLN A 16 1.42 4.26 -14.84
N ALA A 17 1.88 5.41 -14.35
CA ALA A 17 2.11 5.62 -12.93
C ALA A 17 0.76 5.45 -12.23
N GLN A 18 0.53 4.27 -11.64
CA GLN A 18 -0.65 4.03 -10.81
C GLN A 18 -0.51 4.97 -9.61
N ALA A 19 -1.23 6.09 -9.62
CA ALA A 19 -1.37 6.91 -8.43
C ALA A 19 -2.00 6.00 -7.38
N GLN A 20 -1.23 5.64 -6.35
CA GLN A 20 -1.69 4.81 -5.24
C GLN A 20 -2.94 5.45 -4.64
N GLU A 21 -4.11 4.97 -5.05
CA GLU A 21 -5.36 5.59 -4.63
C GLU A 21 -5.55 5.34 -3.14
N ARG A 22 -5.90 6.39 -2.41
CA ARG A 22 -6.18 6.27 -0.98
C ARG A 22 -7.50 5.50 -0.86
N ARG A 23 -7.48 4.35 -0.21
CA ARG A 23 -8.67 3.54 0.02
C ARG A 23 -9.35 4.01 1.29
N ASP A 24 -10.57 4.49 1.15
CA ASP A 24 -11.45 4.67 2.30
C ASP A 24 -12.00 3.30 2.71
N ILE A 25 -11.79 2.92 3.96
CA ILE A 25 -12.31 1.65 4.50
C ILE A 25 -13.57 1.86 5.34
N ALA A 26 -14.11 3.07 5.39
CA ALA A 26 -15.38 3.34 6.04
C ALA A 26 -16.47 2.49 5.38
N GLY A 27 -17.01 1.53 6.14
CA GLY A 27 -18.04 0.60 5.64
C GLY A 27 -17.54 -0.79 5.28
N LEU A 28 -16.22 -1.03 5.26
CA LEU A 28 -15.66 -2.37 5.03
C LEU A 28 -15.57 -3.17 6.33
N SER A 29 -15.77 -4.48 6.22
CA SER A 29 -15.47 -5.48 7.25
C SER A 29 -13.97 -5.79 7.31
N CYS A 30 -13.53 -6.45 8.38
CA CYS A 30 -12.15 -6.85 8.53
C CYS A 30 -11.68 -7.80 7.43
N ALA A 31 -12.56 -8.73 7.02
CA ALA A 31 -12.26 -9.65 5.92
C ALA A 31 -12.03 -8.92 4.60
N GLU A 32 -12.85 -7.91 4.30
CA GLU A 32 -12.70 -7.08 3.09
C GLU A 32 -11.42 -6.24 3.13
N VAL A 33 -11.07 -5.65 4.28
CA VAL A 33 -9.81 -4.91 4.43
C VAL A 33 -8.59 -5.83 4.26
N GLN A 34 -8.62 -7.04 4.80
CA GLN A 34 -7.54 -8.01 4.60
C GLN A 34 -7.46 -8.48 3.14
N ALA A 35 -8.59 -8.67 2.47
CA ALA A 35 -8.63 -9.03 1.06
C ALA A 35 -8.05 -7.90 0.19
N LEU A 36 -8.42 -6.66 0.48
CA LEU A 36 -7.89 -5.46 -0.16
C LEU A 36 -6.35 -5.40 -0.06
N LEU A 37 -5.80 -5.57 1.15
CA LEU A 37 -4.34 -5.57 1.34
C LEU A 37 -3.64 -6.74 0.64
N LYS A 38 -4.28 -7.91 0.57
CA LYS A 38 -3.74 -9.06 -0.17
C LYS A 38 -3.70 -8.82 -1.68
N GLN A 39 -4.67 -8.07 -2.21
CA GLN A 39 -4.75 -7.74 -3.65
C GLN A 39 -3.78 -6.63 -4.03
N ASP A 40 -3.79 -5.52 -3.28
CA ASP A 40 -3.01 -4.33 -3.60
C ASP A 40 -1.55 -4.45 -3.11
N GLY A 41 -1.29 -5.36 -2.17
CA GLY A 41 0.01 -5.58 -1.52
C GLY A 41 0.31 -4.50 -0.48
N THR A 42 0.24 -3.24 -0.90
CA THR A 42 0.44 -2.03 -0.10
C THR A 42 -0.70 -1.06 -0.40
N THR A 43 -1.29 -0.43 0.62
CA THR A 43 -2.44 0.49 0.45
C THR A 43 -2.38 1.62 1.47
N VAL A 44 -2.66 2.85 1.04
CA VAL A 44 -2.93 3.97 1.98
C VAL A 44 -4.37 3.87 2.44
N ILE A 45 -4.58 3.55 3.71
CA ILE A 45 -5.90 3.39 4.30
C ILE A 45 -6.31 4.68 5.00
N ARG A 46 -7.52 5.15 4.69
CA ARG A 46 -8.20 6.25 5.38
C ARG A 46 -9.26 5.69 6.32
N TYR A 47 -9.25 6.12 7.58
CA TYR A 47 -10.28 5.78 8.56
C TYR A 47 -10.37 6.81 9.68
N ARG A 48 -11.52 6.88 10.36
CA ARG A 48 -11.69 7.73 11.55
C ARG A 48 -11.17 7.01 12.78
N SER A 49 -10.39 7.71 13.62
CA SER A 49 -9.89 7.15 14.87
C SER A 49 -11.02 6.89 15.86
N ILE A 50 -11.07 5.67 16.44
CA ILE A 50 -12.03 5.32 17.50
C ILE A 50 -11.75 6.06 18.81
N PHE A 51 -10.48 6.41 19.08
CA PHE A 51 -10.08 7.11 20.31
C PHE A 51 -10.21 8.65 20.20
N ASN A 52 -10.29 9.18 18.97
CA ASN A 52 -10.42 10.62 18.74
C ASN A 52 -11.21 10.85 17.45
N LEU A 53 -12.52 11.05 17.58
CA LEU A 53 -13.46 11.13 16.45
C LEU A 53 -13.23 12.35 15.54
N SER A 54 -12.48 13.36 16.01
CA SER A 54 -12.08 14.53 15.20
C SER A 54 -10.85 14.25 14.33
N LEU A 55 -10.20 13.09 14.51
CA LEU A 55 -8.97 12.73 13.82
C LEU A 55 -9.22 11.64 12.77
N THR A 56 -9.00 11.99 11.50
CA THR A 56 -8.92 11.02 10.40
C THR A 56 -7.48 10.57 10.26
N ARG A 57 -7.25 9.26 10.36
CA ARG A 57 -5.96 8.62 10.14
C ARG A 57 -5.79 8.35 8.65
N TYR A 58 -4.58 8.59 8.17
CA TYR A 58 -4.09 8.14 6.87
C TYR A 58 -2.78 7.46 7.16
N ASP A 59 -2.68 6.17 6.85
CA ASP A 59 -1.43 5.45 7.05
C ASP A 59 -1.24 4.41 5.96
N LEU A 60 0.02 4.04 5.73
CA LEU A 60 0.39 3.01 4.77
C LEU A 60 0.37 1.66 5.47
N TYR A 61 -0.44 0.75 4.94
CA TYR A 61 -0.52 -0.61 5.44
C TYR A 61 -0.06 -1.58 4.35
N VAL A 62 0.52 -2.69 4.79
CA VAL A 62 1.03 -3.74 3.91
C VAL A 62 0.39 -5.07 4.25
N SER A 63 0.39 -5.99 3.28
CA SER A 63 -0.02 -7.38 3.50
C SER A 63 1.01 -8.19 4.29
N GLY A 64 2.28 -7.78 4.32
CA GLY A 64 3.31 -8.44 5.13
C GLY A 64 4.74 -7.97 4.87
N GLN A 65 5.71 -8.80 5.25
CA GLN A 65 7.14 -8.48 5.18
C GLN A 65 7.66 -8.28 3.75
N LYS A 66 7.05 -8.93 2.75
CA LYS A 66 7.50 -8.87 1.35
C LYS A 66 7.38 -7.47 0.73
N GLN A 67 6.56 -6.62 1.33
CA GLN A 67 6.34 -5.24 0.89
C GLN A 67 7.23 -4.23 1.63
N CYS A 68 7.93 -4.66 2.68
CA CYS A 68 8.84 -3.80 3.42
C CYS A 68 10.20 -3.71 2.71
N GLY A 69 10.81 -2.54 2.80
CA GLY A 69 12.12 -2.28 2.21
C GLY A 69 13.28 -2.92 2.98
N PRO A 70 14.50 -2.84 2.42
CA PRO A 70 15.71 -3.19 3.16
C PRO A 70 15.80 -2.40 4.47
N GLY A 71 16.13 -3.07 5.57
CA GLY A 71 16.21 -2.44 6.89
C GLY A 71 14.86 -2.26 7.61
N GLU A 72 13.74 -2.69 7.01
CA GLU A 72 12.41 -2.60 7.61
C GLU A 72 11.84 -3.97 7.99
N VAL A 73 11.00 -3.98 9.02
CA VAL A 73 10.24 -5.16 9.45
C VAL A 73 8.74 -4.85 9.44
N ALA A 74 7.94 -5.82 8.98
CA ALA A 74 6.49 -5.76 9.09
C ALA A 74 6.08 -5.98 10.56
N THR A 75 5.53 -4.95 11.18
CA THR A 75 4.98 -5.01 12.54
C THR A 75 3.46 -5.07 12.51
N GLY A 76 2.85 -5.72 13.50
CA GLY A 76 1.40 -5.76 13.68
C GLY A 76 0.82 -4.40 14.04
N ALA A 77 -0.32 -4.06 13.45
CA ALA A 77 -1.11 -2.88 13.72
C ALA A 77 -2.61 -3.21 13.64
N GLY A 78 -3.45 -2.25 14.02
CA GLY A 78 -4.91 -2.39 13.97
C GLY A 78 -5.59 -1.22 13.26
N VAL A 79 -6.64 -1.54 12.50
CA VAL A 79 -7.59 -0.56 11.98
C VAL A 79 -9.01 -0.94 12.39
N PRO A 80 -9.88 0.02 12.73
CA PRO A 80 -11.28 -0.26 12.99
C PRO A 80 -12.03 -0.53 11.68
N THR A 81 -12.95 -1.49 11.72
CA THR A 81 -13.85 -1.87 10.62
C THR A 81 -15.30 -1.93 11.13
N THR A 82 -16.26 -2.25 10.26
CA THR A 82 -17.68 -2.28 10.64
C THR A 82 -18.04 -3.38 11.64
N ASP A 83 -17.22 -4.43 11.69
CA ASP A 83 -17.44 -5.66 12.47
C ASP A 83 -16.46 -5.84 13.65
N THR A 84 -15.38 -5.06 13.72
CA THR A 84 -14.41 -5.10 14.83
C THR A 84 -13.67 -3.77 14.99
N ASP A 85 -13.42 -3.37 16.24
CA ASP A 85 -12.62 -2.18 16.55
C ASP A 85 -11.11 -2.38 16.29
N TYR A 86 -10.68 -3.64 16.10
CA TYR A 86 -9.29 -4.00 15.85
C TYR A 86 -9.19 -5.11 14.80
N CYS A 87 -9.11 -4.73 13.53
CA CYS A 87 -8.75 -5.63 12.44
C CYS A 87 -7.22 -5.69 12.29
N PRO A 88 -6.59 -6.88 12.36
CA PRO A 88 -5.14 -7.02 12.30
C PRO A 88 -4.62 -6.72 10.89
N VAL A 89 -3.62 -5.84 10.83
CA VAL A 89 -2.92 -5.40 9.61
C VAL A 89 -1.42 -5.22 9.91
N HIS A 90 -0.61 -4.89 8.90
CA HIS A 90 0.81 -4.65 9.09
C HIS A 90 1.26 -3.27 8.64
N LYS A 91 2.33 -2.77 9.27
CA LYS A 91 3.09 -1.59 8.83
C LYS A 91 4.56 -1.95 8.74
N CYS A 92 5.27 -1.35 7.79
CA CYS A 92 6.72 -1.43 7.77
C CYS A 92 7.30 -0.40 8.74
N ILE A 93 8.21 -0.83 9.61
CA ILE A 93 8.95 0.05 10.52
C ILE A 93 10.44 -0.19 10.35
N ALA A 94 11.23 0.87 10.48
CA ALA A 94 12.69 0.76 10.49
C ALA A 94 13.14 -0.15 11.64
N SER A 95 13.99 -1.12 11.32
CA SER A 95 14.57 -2.04 12.28
C SER A 95 16.07 -1.86 12.32
N ASN A 96 16.57 -1.40 13.47
CA ASN A 96 18.00 -1.28 13.74
C ASN A 96 18.76 -2.62 13.64
N LEU A 97 18.07 -3.77 13.76
CA LEU A 97 18.67 -5.09 13.58
C LEU A 97 19.04 -5.39 12.13
N PHE A 98 18.33 -4.80 11.15
CA PHE A 98 18.52 -5.05 9.72
C PHE A 98 19.27 -3.92 8.99
N VAL A 99 19.36 -2.71 9.58
CA VAL A 99 20.09 -1.56 9.00
C VAL A 99 21.63 -1.71 9.11
N ALA A 100 22.12 -2.58 10.01
CA ALA A 100 23.54 -2.74 10.30
C ALA A 100 24.27 -3.83 9.47
N ARG A 101 23.67 -4.33 8.39
CA ARG A 101 24.27 -5.37 7.53
C ARG A 101 24.42 -4.94 6.08
#